data_AF-A0A3N5VV21-F1
#
_entry.id   AF-A0A3N5VV21-F1
#
_cell.length_a   1.000
_cell.length_b   1.000
_cell.length_c   1.000
_cell.angle_alpha   90.00
_cell.angle_beta   90.00
_cell.angle_gamma   90.00
#
_symmetry.space_group_name_H-M   'P 1'
#
loop_
_entity.id
_entity.type
_entity.pdbx_description
1 polymer ?
#
loop_
_entity_poly.entity_id
_entity_poly.type
_entity_poly.pdbx_seq_one_letter_code
_entity_poly.pdbx_strand_id
1 'polypeptide(L)'
;MSLFNPGKVRVLTARARDWFFSWRAFPAWLFLLYLILFGVWIPFLGFNWDDWPHSFLARNFGPQGIFRYFVDERPFAGCTLMLFSPLLGGSIPGWQVLSLALRFGAVLAFWWFLITLWPEREAEAALAALVFAIYPVFSQQAQSITYHQLWTQFLLFFLSLGWTVLSIRRPEHFLRFTILAVLALLLNLTITEYFYGVELARLVVIWLALAERAQTQRSIF
;
A
#
# COMPACT_ATOMS: atom_id res chain seq x y z
N MET A 1 33.64 38.62 -9.72
CA MET A 1 33.47 37.27 -9.13
C MET A 1 31.97 37.02 -8.99
N SER A 2 31.31 36.55 -10.05
CA SER A 2 29.85 36.33 -10.09
C SER A 2 29.59 34.82 -10.13
N LEU A 3 29.63 34.18 -8.96
CA LEU A 3 29.52 32.71 -8.82
C LEU A 3 28.08 32.18 -8.77
N PHE A 4 27.07 33.04 -8.83
CA PHE A 4 25.66 32.63 -8.80
C PHE A 4 24.98 32.91 -10.13
N ASN A 5 24.88 31.88 -10.98
CA ASN A 5 24.00 31.89 -12.15
C ASN A 5 22.65 31.25 -11.76
N PRO A 6 21.60 32.04 -11.49
CA PRO A 6 20.30 31.53 -11.04
C PRO A 6 19.65 30.56 -12.04
N GLY A 7 19.96 30.66 -13.33
CA GLY A 7 19.50 29.71 -14.35
C GLY A 7 20.09 28.32 -14.19
N LYS A 8 21.39 28.21 -13.85
CA LYS A 8 22.05 26.91 -13.59
C LYS A 8 21.53 26.26 -12.31
N VAL A 9 21.28 27.05 -11.26
CA VAL A 9 20.70 26.55 -10.00
C VAL A 9 19.30 25.98 -10.25
N ARG A 10 18.45 26.68 -10.99
CA ARG A 10 17.07 26.23 -11.29
C ARG A 10 17.02 24.92 -12.07
N VAL A 11 17.92 24.74 -13.05
CA VAL A 11 18.03 23.50 -13.84
C VAL A 11 18.55 22.35 -12.98
N LEU A 12 19.53 22.58 -12.11
CA LEU A 12 20.05 21.56 -11.20
C LEU A 12 19.00 21.14 -10.17
N THR A 13 18.21 22.07 -9.64
CA THR A 13 17.12 21.76 -8.69
C THR A 13 15.99 20.98 -9.33
N ALA A 14 15.63 21.29 -10.59
CA ALA A 14 14.63 20.52 -11.33
C ALA A 14 15.12 19.09 -11.60
N ARG A 15 16.37 18.95 -12.04
CA ARG A 15 16.97 17.64 -12.32
C ARG A 15 17.14 16.78 -11.07
N ALA A 16 17.47 17.38 -9.93
CA ALA A 16 17.55 16.68 -8.64
C ALA A 16 16.18 16.22 -8.15
N ARG A 17 15.15 17.07 -8.31
CA ARG A 17 13.75 16.72 -8.00
C ARG A 17 13.28 15.54 -8.84
N ASP A 18 13.50 15.61 -10.16
CA ASP A 18 13.04 14.58 -11.09
C ASP A 18 13.78 13.24 -10.86
N TRP A 19 15.05 13.29 -10.38
CA TRP A 19 15.76 12.09 -9.96
C TRP A 19 15.23 11.50 -8.65
N PHE A 20 14.97 12.33 -7.64
CA PHE A 20 14.50 11.88 -6.32
C PHE A 20 13.13 11.20 -6.41
N PHE A 21 12.26 11.70 -7.28
CA PHE A 21 10.93 11.14 -7.53
C PHE A 21 10.87 10.16 -8.71
N SER A 22 12.02 9.81 -9.28
CA SER A 22 12.07 8.83 -10.37
C SER A 22 11.66 7.44 -9.90
N TRP A 23 11.13 6.65 -10.83
CA TRP A 23 10.74 5.25 -10.57
C TRP A 23 11.84 4.36 -9.98
N ARG A 24 13.12 4.68 -10.18
CA ARG A 24 14.23 3.89 -9.65
C ARG A 24 14.61 4.27 -8.22
N ALA A 25 14.55 5.56 -7.92
CA ALA A 25 15.04 6.09 -6.65
C ALA A 25 13.96 6.09 -5.56
N PHE A 26 12.70 6.32 -5.94
CA PHE A 26 11.61 6.51 -4.98
C PHE A 26 11.44 5.35 -3.98
N PRO A 27 11.45 4.06 -4.39
CA PRO A 27 11.30 2.96 -3.44
C PRO A 27 12.40 2.92 -2.37
N ALA A 28 13.65 3.21 -2.76
CA ALA A 28 14.78 3.24 -1.85
C ALA A 28 14.68 4.44 -0.88
N TRP A 29 14.30 5.61 -1.37
CA TRP A 29 14.06 6.78 -0.53
C TRP A 29 12.91 6.57 0.45
N LEU A 30 11.81 5.97 -0.01
CA LEU A 30 10.67 5.62 0.83
C LEU A 30 11.09 4.63 1.93
N PHE A 31 11.91 3.64 1.59
CA PHE A 31 12.42 2.67 2.56
C PHE A 31 13.28 3.34 3.63
N LEU A 32 14.22 4.21 3.24
CA LEU A 32 15.03 4.98 4.17
C LEU A 32 14.18 5.88 5.06
N LEU A 33 13.18 6.56 4.50
CA LEU A 33 12.24 7.38 5.25
C LEU A 33 11.50 6.54 6.30
N TYR A 34 11.02 5.36 5.94
CA TYR A 34 10.32 4.45 6.85
C TYR A 34 11.23 3.94 7.96
N LEU A 35 12.47 3.60 7.63
CA LEU A 35 13.45 3.16 8.59
C LEU A 35 13.71 4.25 9.64
N ILE A 36 13.90 5.50 9.21
CA ILE A 36 14.17 6.64 10.09
C ILE A 36 12.94 7.03 10.92
N LEU A 37 11.77 7.16 10.29
CA LEU A 37 10.57 7.67 10.94
C LEU A 37 9.89 6.65 11.85
N PHE A 38 9.94 5.36 11.51
CA PHE A 38 9.20 4.31 12.21
C PHE A 38 10.12 3.18 12.69
N GLY A 39 11.05 2.74 11.85
CA GLY A 39 11.92 1.59 12.14
C GLY A 39 12.79 1.75 13.37
N VAL A 40 13.44 2.92 13.54
CA VAL A 40 14.27 3.26 14.71
C VAL A 40 13.49 3.18 16.02
N TRP A 41 12.18 3.39 15.98
CA TRP A 41 11.32 3.42 17.16
C TRP A 41 10.83 2.04 17.61
N ILE A 42 10.91 1.01 16.75
CA ILE A 42 10.38 -0.34 17.03
C ILE A 42 10.80 -0.89 18.41
N PRO A 43 12.06 -0.78 18.87
CA PRO A 43 12.48 -1.30 20.17
C PRO A 43 11.79 -0.62 21.37
N PHE A 44 11.20 0.56 21.17
CA PHE A 44 10.55 1.37 22.20
C PHE A 44 9.02 1.26 22.16
N LEU A 45 8.46 0.51 21.21
CA LEU A 45 7.02 0.35 21.04
C LEU A 45 6.49 -0.88 21.79
N GLY A 46 5.25 -0.77 22.28
CA GLY A 46 4.48 -1.86 22.87
C GLY A 46 3.22 -2.18 22.06
N PHE A 47 2.38 -3.06 22.61
CA PHE A 47 1.02 -3.25 22.12
C PHE A 47 0.10 -2.14 22.61
N ASN A 48 -0.78 -1.68 21.73
CA ASN A 48 -1.71 -0.60 21.99
C ASN A 48 -3.15 -1.09 21.84
N TRP A 49 -4.00 -0.75 22.80
CA TRP A 49 -5.46 -0.96 22.76
C TRP A 49 -5.85 -2.38 22.32
N ASP A 50 -6.47 -2.52 21.15
CA ASP A 50 -7.04 -3.77 20.65
C ASP A 50 -5.96 -4.80 20.25
N ASP A 51 -4.68 -4.41 20.23
CA ASP A 51 -3.58 -5.36 20.09
C ASP A 51 -3.51 -6.34 21.27
N TRP A 52 -3.93 -5.94 22.47
CA TRP A 52 -3.84 -6.77 23.67
C TRP A 52 -4.67 -8.07 23.55
N PRO A 53 -6.00 -8.02 23.26
CA PRO A 53 -6.79 -9.22 23.01
C PRO A 53 -6.21 -10.12 21.91
N HIS A 54 -5.78 -9.53 20.79
CA HIS A 54 -5.24 -10.30 19.68
C HIS A 54 -3.91 -11.00 20.00
N SER A 55 -3.01 -10.30 20.73
CA SER A 55 -1.75 -10.90 21.19
C SER A 55 -1.97 -12.03 22.18
N PHE A 56 -2.97 -11.91 23.05
CA PHE A 56 -3.35 -12.95 24.01
C PHE A 56 -3.87 -14.19 23.30
N LEU A 57 -4.76 -14.02 22.30
CA LEU A 57 -5.26 -15.12 21.48
C LEU A 57 -4.12 -15.82 20.71
N ALA A 58 -3.26 -15.04 20.05
CA ALA A 58 -2.12 -15.56 19.30
C ALA A 58 -1.16 -16.36 20.19
N ARG A 59 -0.90 -15.90 21.41
CA ARG A 59 0.04 -16.54 22.35
C ARG A 59 -0.52 -17.78 23.02
N ASN A 60 -1.80 -17.79 23.40
CA ASN A 60 -2.35 -18.83 24.28
C ASN A 60 -3.17 -19.89 23.54
N PHE A 61 -3.80 -19.55 22.43
CA PHE A 61 -4.77 -20.45 21.77
C PHE A 61 -4.45 -20.75 20.29
N GLY A 62 -3.45 -20.06 19.72
CA GLY A 62 -3.02 -20.26 18.34
C GLY A 62 -4.15 -20.06 17.31
N PRO A 63 -3.97 -20.56 16.08
CA PRO A 63 -4.92 -20.33 14.98
C PRO A 63 -6.34 -20.82 15.28
N GLN A 64 -6.48 -21.94 16.00
CA GLN A 64 -7.80 -22.51 16.32
C GLN A 64 -8.58 -21.63 17.31
N GLY A 65 -7.90 -21.06 18.31
CA GLY A 65 -8.53 -20.12 19.23
C GLY A 65 -8.93 -18.82 18.56
N ILE A 66 -8.08 -18.31 17.65
CA ILE A 66 -8.40 -17.13 16.84
C ILE A 66 -9.64 -17.40 15.99
N PHE A 67 -9.70 -18.54 15.29
CA PHE A 67 -10.87 -18.90 14.49
C PHE A 67 -12.16 -18.92 15.33
N ARG A 68 -12.14 -19.60 16.48
CA ARG A 68 -13.28 -19.67 17.41
C ARG A 68 -13.70 -18.31 17.95
N TYR A 69 -12.76 -17.39 18.17
CA TYR A 69 -13.06 -16.04 18.62
C TYR A 69 -13.80 -15.22 17.55
N PHE A 70 -13.44 -15.40 16.28
CA PHE A 70 -13.95 -14.56 15.19
C PHE A 70 -15.13 -15.17 14.42
N VAL A 71 -15.36 -16.48 14.50
CA VAL A 71 -16.32 -17.18 13.62
C VAL A 71 -17.75 -16.64 13.71
N ASP A 72 -18.17 -16.20 14.88
CA ASP A 72 -19.56 -15.77 15.13
C ASP A 72 -19.85 -14.35 14.63
N GLU A 73 -18.83 -13.49 14.52
CA GLU A 73 -19.00 -12.08 14.15
C GLU A 73 -18.34 -11.72 12.82
N ARG A 74 -17.05 -12.09 12.67
CA ARG A 74 -16.20 -11.69 11.53
C ARG A 74 -15.26 -12.84 11.15
N PRO A 75 -15.79 -13.95 10.63
CA PRO A 75 -15.02 -15.19 10.42
C PRO A 75 -13.75 -14.98 9.60
N PHE A 76 -13.77 -14.03 8.66
CA PHE A 76 -12.63 -13.74 7.80
C PHE A 76 -11.65 -12.69 8.36
N ALA A 77 -12.08 -11.84 9.30
CA ALA A 77 -11.18 -10.89 9.96
C ALA A 77 -10.10 -11.63 10.77
N GLY A 78 -10.43 -12.81 11.31
CA GLY A 78 -9.47 -13.68 11.98
C GLY A 78 -8.43 -14.33 11.05
N CYS A 79 -8.69 -14.45 9.74
CA CYS A 79 -7.83 -15.20 8.83
C CYS A 79 -6.43 -14.62 8.70
N THR A 80 -6.30 -13.29 8.64
CA THR A 80 -5.00 -12.62 8.58
C THR A 80 -4.20 -12.82 9.86
N LEU A 81 -4.86 -12.72 11.02
CA LEU A 81 -4.27 -13.03 12.32
C LEU A 81 -3.87 -14.51 12.43
N MET A 82 -4.67 -15.44 11.93
CA MET A 82 -4.36 -16.87 11.87
C MET A 82 -3.16 -17.17 10.96
N LEU A 83 -2.97 -16.40 9.89
CA LEU A 83 -1.85 -16.55 8.96
C LEU A 83 -0.53 -16.11 9.60
N PHE A 84 -0.51 -14.98 10.30
CA PHE A 84 0.72 -14.39 10.84
C PHE A 84 1.05 -14.85 12.27
N SER A 85 0.04 -15.21 13.07
CA SER A 85 0.25 -15.61 14.48
C SER A 85 1.15 -16.84 14.68
N PRO A 86 1.20 -17.88 13.82
CA PRO A 86 2.15 -18.99 13.99
C PRO A 86 3.61 -18.54 13.90
N LEU A 87 3.88 -17.48 13.14
CA LEU A 87 5.22 -16.95 12.91
C LEU A 87 5.62 -15.94 13.99
N LEU A 88 4.67 -15.07 14.38
CA LEU A 88 4.96 -13.94 15.25
C LEU A 88 4.56 -14.17 16.71
N GLY A 89 3.60 -15.07 16.98
CA GLY A 89 3.07 -15.33 18.31
C GLY A 89 2.69 -14.04 19.04
N GLY A 90 3.21 -13.87 20.26
CA GLY A 90 3.11 -12.64 21.05
C GLY A 90 4.29 -11.67 20.90
N SER A 91 5.12 -11.80 19.85
CA SER A 91 6.32 -10.98 19.66
C SER A 91 5.96 -9.54 19.28
N ILE A 92 6.11 -8.61 20.22
CA ILE A 92 5.93 -7.18 19.98
C ILE A 92 6.77 -6.69 18.79
N PRO A 93 8.12 -6.85 18.76
CA PRO A 93 8.90 -6.37 17.63
C PRO A 93 8.52 -7.06 16.31
N GLY A 94 8.10 -8.33 16.35
CA GLY A 94 7.63 -9.06 15.17
C GLY A 94 6.39 -8.43 14.54
N TRP A 95 5.38 -8.10 15.35
CA TRP A 95 4.16 -7.44 14.89
C TRP A 95 4.40 -6.01 14.42
N GLN A 96 5.27 -5.26 15.09
CA GLN A 96 5.67 -3.92 14.67
C GLN A 96 6.39 -3.95 13.31
N VAL A 97 7.31 -4.89 13.10
CA VAL A 97 8.00 -5.08 11.82
C VAL A 97 7.02 -5.49 10.71
N LEU A 98 6.12 -6.44 10.97
CA LEU A 98 5.11 -6.87 10.00
C LEU A 98 4.21 -5.70 9.59
N SER A 99 3.66 -4.96 10.57
CA SER A 99 2.79 -3.82 10.30
C SER A 99 3.53 -2.74 9.51
N LEU A 100 4.80 -2.47 9.84
CA LEU A 100 5.61 -1.52 9.09
C LEU A 100 5.90 -1.99 7.65
N ALA A 101 6.16 -3.28 7.46
CA ALA A 101 6.39 -3.87 6.14
C ALA A 101 5.12 -3.81 5.27
N LEU A 102 3.96 -4.14 5.84
CA LEU A 102 2.66 -4.03 5.15
C LEU A 102 2.34 -2.58 4.80
N ARG A 103 2.59 -1.65 5.72
CA ARG A 103 2.44 -0.21 5.47
C ARG A 103 3.35 0.27 4.35
N PHE A 104 4.63 -0.12 4.37
CA PHE A 104 5.58 0.22 3.31
C PHE A 104 5.12 -0.34 1.96
N GLY A 105 4.71 -1.61 1.94
CA GLY A 105 4.16 -2.26 0.76
C GLY A 105 2.92 -1.56 0.23
N ALA A 106 1.99 -1.16 1.10
CA ALA A 106 0.77 -0.46 0.72
C ALA A 106 1.06 0.90 0.06
N VAL A 107 1.98 1.68 0.62
CA VAL A 107 2.40 2.96 0.01
C VAL A 107 3.11 2.73 -1.32
N LEU A 108 3.98 1.73 -1.40
CA LEU A 108 4.68 1.40 -2.63
C LEU A 108 3.70 0.95 -3.72
N ALA A 109 2.71 0.14 -3.36
CA ALA A 109 1.64 -0.29 -4.27
C ALA A 109 0.76 0.89 -4.71
N PHE A 110 0.44 1.83 -3.81
CA PHE A 110 -0.28 3.04 -4.15
C PHE A 110 0.49 3.90 -5.16
N TRP A 111 1.77 4.16 -4.89
CA TRP A 111 2.65 4.86 -5.80
C TRP A 111 2.76 4.15 -7.16
N TRP A 112 2.99 2.83 -7.15
CA TRP A 112 3.06 2.02 -8.36
C TRP A 112 1.78 2.08 -9.18
N PHE A 113 0.62 2.01 -8.54
CA PHE A 113 -0.67 2.20 -9.17
C PHE A 113 -0.76 3.58 -9.85
N LEU A 114 -0.37 4.65 -9.15
CA LEU A 114 -0.44 6.02 -9.68
C LEU A 114 0.46 6.22 -10.90
N ILE A 115 1.71 5.75 -10.88
CA ILE A 115 2.60 5.87 -12.04
C ILE A 115 2.18 4.95 -13.20
N THR A 116 1.44 3.87 -12.90
CA THR A 116 0.85 3.01 -13.92
C THR A 116 -0.36 3.69 -14.58
N LEU A 117 -1.14 4.44 -13.80
CA LEU A 117 -2.29 5.21 -14.26
C LEU A 117 -1.88 6.51 -14.99
N TRP A 118 -0.83 7.19 -14.52
CA TRP A 118 -0.33 8.45 -15.08
C TRP A 118 1.21 8.46 -15.20
N PRO A 119 1.78 7.85 -16.25
CA PRO A 119 3.23 7.73 -16.41
C PRO A 119 3.96 9.07 -16.51
N GLU A 120 3.29 10.12 -17.01
CA GLU A 120 3.89 11.43 -17.21
C GLU A 120 3.97 12.26 -15.91
N ARG A 121 3.42 11.77 -14.79
CA ARG A 121 3.23 12.49 -13.52
C ARG A 121 3.90 11.79 -12.34
N GLU A 122 5.12 11.28 -12.54
CA GLU A 122 5.86 10.53 -11.50
C GLU A 122 6.08 11.34 -10.21
N ALA A 123 6.37 12.64 -10.33
CA ALA A 123 6.60 13.50 -9.17
C ALA A 123 5.32 13.71 -8.35
N GLU A 124 4.20 13.98 -9.01
CA GLU A 124 2.90 14.14 -8.37
C GLU A 124 2.43 12.83 -7.72
N ALA A 125 2.66 11.69 -8.40
CA ALA A 125 2.38 10.36 -7.86
C ALA A 125 3.21 10.08 -6.59
N ALA A 126 4.49 10.43 -6.60
CA ALA A 126 5.37 10.27 -5.45
C ALA A 126 4.94 11.18 -4.28
N LEU A 127 4.56 12.44 -4.54
CA LEU A 127 4.04 13.34 -3.52
C LEU A 127 2.74 12.81 -2.90
N ALA A 128 1.80 12.34 -3.72
CA ALA A 128 0.56 11.72 -3.25
C ALA A 128 0.84 10.48 -2.37
N ALA A 129 1.81 9.65 -2.77
CA ALA A 129 2.24 8.50 -1.98
C ALA A 129 2.87 8.90 -0.64
N LEU A 130 3.66 9.98 -0.59
CA LEU A 130 4.21 10.50 0.66
C LEU A 130 3.11 11.06 1.58
N VAL A 131 2.09 11.72 1.03
CA VAL A 131 0.92 12.15 1.82
C VAL A 131 0.20 10.94 2.40
N PHE A 132 -0.09 9.93 1.59
CA PHE A 132 -0.72 8.69 2.06
C PHE A 132 0.15 7.97 3.09
N ALA A 133 1.47 8.00 2.93
CA ALA A 133 2.41 7.41 3.88
C ALA A 133 2.30 8.00 5.27
N ILE A 134 2.00 9.29 5.41
CA ILE A 134 1.90 9.98 6.71
C ILE A 134 0.46 9.98 7.21
N TYR A 135 -0.51 10.18 6.30
CA TYR A 135 -1.92 10.36 6.61
C TYR A 135 -2.81 9.42 5.76
N PRO A 136 -2.90 8.13 6.13
CA PRO A 136 -3.62 7.10 5.38
C PRO A 136 -5.14 7.10 5.66
N VAL A 137 -5.71 8.24 6.06
CA VAL A 137 -7.15 8.40 6.41
C VAL A 137 -7.54 7.81 7.78
N PHE A 138 -6.60 7.21 8.53
CA PHE A 138 -6.82 6.76 9.91
C PHE A 138 -5.65 7.10 10.84
N SER A 139 -5.95 7.29 12.13
CA SER A 139 -4.99 7.76 13.15
C SER A 139 -4.44 6.66 14.06
N GLN A 140 -5.14 5.52 14.17
CA GLN A 140 -4.78 4.44 15.11
C GLN A 140 -3.64 3.52 14.61
N GLN A 141 -2.66 4.10 13.92
CA GLN A 141 -1.56 3.39 13.26
C GLN A 141 -0.59 2.70 14.24
N ALA A 142 -0.62 3.08 15.52
CA ALA A 142 0.21 2.49 16.57
C ALA A 142 -0.25 1.08 17.01
N GLN A 143 -1.47 0.67 16.65
CA GLN A 143 -2.02 -0.64 16.93
C GLN A 143 -1.58 -1.63 15.83
N SER A 144 -0.42 -2.24 16.04
CA SER A 144 0.30 -3.08 15.07
C SER A 144 -0.45 -4.35 14.69
N ILE A 145 -1.08 -5.03 15.64
CA ILE A 145 -1.84 -6.27 15.38
C ILE A 145 -3.22 -5.93 14.87
N THR A 146 -3.84 -4.85 15.31
CA THR A 146 -5.21 -4.53 14.87
C THR A 146 -5.20 -4.03 13.43
N TYR A 147 -4.29 -3.11 13.10
CA TYR A 147 -4.27 -2.43 11.79
C TYR A 147 -3.40 -3.11 10.73
N HIS A 148 -2.72 -4.24 11.02
CA HIS A 148 -2.09 -5.03 9.97
C HIS A 148 -3.11 -5.47 8.90
N GLN A 149 -4.36 -5.72 9.32
CA GLN A 149 -5.45 -6.09 8.41
C GLN A 149 -5.74 -4.96 7.43
N LEU A 150 -5.87 -3.73 7.94
CA LEU A 150 -6.15 -2.57 7.11
C LEU A 150 -4.99 -2.25 6.16
N TRP A 151 -3.75 -2.36 6.62
CA TRP A 151 -2.57 -2.21 5.74
C TRP A 151 -2.51 -3.30 4.66
N THR A 152 -2.83 -4.54 5.01
CA THR A 152 -2.95 -5.65 4.04
C THR A 152 -4.03 -5.36 3.01
N GLN A 153 -5.18 -4.83 3.45
CA GLN A 153 -6.25 -4.42 2.55
C GLN A 153 -5.82 -3.31 1.61
N PHE A 154 -5.18 -2.24 2.09
CA PHE A 154 -4.65 -1.19 1.21
C PHE A 154 -3.66 -1.74 0.18
N LEU A 155 -2.73 -2.59 0.59
CA LEU A 155 -1.77 -3.23 -0.31
C LEU A 155 -2.49 -4.00 -1.42
N LEU A 156 -3.41 -4.90 -1.05
CA LEU A 156 -4.16 -5.71 -2.02
C LEU A 156 -5.04 -4.85 -2.93
N PHE A 157 -5.66 -3.80 -2.39
CA PHE A 157 -6.51 -2.88 -3.15
C PHE A 157 -5.72 -2.12 -4.21
N PHE A 158 -4.59 -1.51 -3.86
CA PHE A 158 -3.78 -0.78 -4.83
C PHE A 158 -3.12 -1.69 -5.86
N LEU A 159 -2.69 -2.89 -5.45
CA LEU A 159 -2.23 -3.90 -6.40
C LEU A 159 -3.33 -4.27 -7.41
N SER A 160 -4.56 -4.49 -6.91
CA SER A 160 -5.73 -4.78 -7.74
C SER A 160 -6.02 -3.65 -8.74
N LEU A 161 -5.96 -2.39 -8.32
CA LEU A 161 -6.16 -1.24 -9.19
C LEU A 161 -5.05 -1.14 -10.25
N GLY A 162 -3.78 -1.27 -9.87
CA GLY A 162 -2.67 -1.20 -10.83
C GLY A 162 -2.73 -2.32 -11.87
N TRP A 163 -3.11 -3.55 -11.48
CA TRP A 163 -3.35 -4.63 -12.44
C TRP A 163 -4.57 -4.38 -13.34
N THR A 164 -5.61 -3.71 -12.83
CA THR A 164 -6.74 -3.28 -13.67
C THR A 164 -6.30 -2.29 -14.74
N VAL A 165 -5.44 -1.34 -14.40
CA VAL A 165 -4.89 -0.40 -15.39
C VAL A 165 -4.01 -1.15 -16.40
N LEU A 166 -3.18 -2.10 -15.96
CA LEU A 166 -2.34 -2.90 -16.85
C LEU A 166 -3.13 -3.79 -17.79
N SER A 167 -4.27 -4.36 -17.38
CA SER A 167 -5.11 -5.17 -18.27
C SER A 167 -5.67 -4.35 -19.43
N ILE A 168 -5.95 -3.06 -19.21
CA ILE A 168 -6.43 -2.12 -20.23
C ILE A 168 -5.31 -1.68 -21.17
N ARG A 169 -4.13 -1.37 -20.61
CA ARG A 169 -2.97 -0.83 -21.36
C ARG A 169 -2.20 -1.91 -22.12
N ARG A 170 -2.22 -3.16 -21.65
CA ARG A 170 -1.54 -4.31 -22.24
C ARG A 170 -2.54 -5.41 -22.62
N PRO A 171 -3.32 -5.19 -23.70
CA PRO A 171 -4.38 -6.12 -24.11
C PRO A 171 -3.86 -7.55 -24.38
N GLU A 172 -2.60 -7.70 -24.79
CA GLU A 172 -1.92 -8.99 -24.97
C GLU A 172 -1.80 -9.82 -23.68
N HIS A 173 -1.93 -9.18 -22.52
CA HIS A 173 -1.88 -9.81 -21.20
C HIS A 173 -3.15 -9.57 -20.38
N PHE A 174 -4.26 -9.24 -21.05
CA PHE A 174 -5.54 -8.91 -20.42
C PHE A 174 -5.95 -9.94 -19.37
N LEU A 175 -6.02 -11.22 -19.73
CA LEU A 175 -6.47 -12.28 -18.81
C LEU A 175 -5.57 -12.40 -17.58
N ARG A 176 -4.25 -12.35 -17.77
CA ARG A 176 -3.29 -12.45 -16.65
C ARG A 176 -3.52 -11.32 -15.64
N PHE A 177 -3.60 -10.09 -16.12
CA PHE A 177 -3.77 -8.94 -15.22
C PHE A 177 -5.17 -8.87 -14.62
N THR A 178 -6.21 -9.25 -15.36
CA THR A 178 -7.56 -9.35 -14.82
C THR A 178 -7.65 -10.40 -13.72
N ILE A 179 -7.05 -11.59 -13.90
CA ILE A 179 -7.01 -12.63 -12.85
C ILE A 179 -6.28 -12.11 -11.61
N LEU A 180 -5.10 -11.49 -11.77
CA LEU A 180 -4.37 -10.92 -10.63
C LEU A 180 -5.17 -9.83 -9.92
N ALA A 181 -5.82 -8.94 -10.67
CA ALA A 181 -6.65 -7.88 -10.11
C ALA A 181 -7.83 -8.42 -9.32
N VAL A 182 -8.55 -9.42 -9.86
CA VAL A 182 -9.70 -10.06 -9.23
C VAL A 182 -9.27 -10.85 -7.98
N LEU A 183 -8.18 -11.62 -8.05
CA LEU A 183 -7.69 -12.35 -6.88
C LEU A 183 -7.31 -11.40 -5.74
N ALA A 184 -6.59 -10.32 -6.03
CA ALA A 184 -6.26 -9.33 -5.01
C ALA A 184 -7.49 -8.60 -4.46
N LEU A 185 -8.47 -8.31 -5.31
CA LEU A 185 -9.75 -7.74 -4.87
C LEU A 185 -10.50 -8.71 -3.93
N LEU A 186 -10.65 -9.97 -4.32
CA LEU A 186 -11.34 -10.97 -3.50
C LEU A 186 -10.66 -11.12 -2.14
N LEU A 187 -9.33 -11.18 -2.10
CA LEU A 187 -8.57 -11.23 -0.85
C LEU A 187 -8.79 -9.96 -0.01
N ASN A 188 -8.77 -8.78 -0.63
CA ASN A 188 -9.04 -7.51 0.06
C ASN A 188 -10.44 -7.48 0.70
N LEU A 189 -11.47 -7.85 -0.06
CA LEU A 189 -12.88 -7.81 0.35
C LEU A 189 -13.20 -8.88 1.41
N THR A 190 -12.44 -9.97 1.43
CA THR A 190 -12.61 -11.03 2.43
C THR A 190 -12.17 -10.55 3.82
N ILE A 191 -11.20 -9.65 3.93
CA ILE A 191 -10.63 -9.26 5.24
C ILE A 191 -11.63 -8.45 6.08
N THR A 192 -12.15 -7.33 5.54
CA THR A 192 -13.22 -6.53 6.14
C THR A 192 -14.06 -5.83 5.06
N GLU A 193 -15.25 -5.40 5.43
CA GLU A 193 -16.20 -4.66 4.59
C GLU A 193 -15.78 -3.21 4.27
N TYR A 194 -14.71 -2.68 4.90
CA TYR A 194 -14.34 -1.27 4.79
C TYR A 194 -14.04 -0.78 3.36
N PHE A 195 -13.67 -1.69 2.45
CA PHE A 195 -13.33 -1.35 1.06
C PHE A 195 -14.53 -1.44 0.09
N TYR A 196 -15.71 -1.86 0.54
CA TYR A 196 -16.87 -2.05 -0.35
C TYR A 196 -17.26 -0.76 -1.07
N GLY A 197 -17.28 0.37 -0.34
CA GLY A 197 -17.57 1.67 -0.94
C GLY A 197 -16.41 2.23 -1.78
N VAL A 198 -15.17 1.99 -1.35
CA VAL A 198 -13.96 2.49 -2.03
C VAL A 198 -13.77 1.81 -3.39
N GLU A 199 -14.29 0.60 -3.56
CA GLU A 199 -14.26 -0.13 -4.82
C GLU A 199 -14.93 0.62 -5.98
N LEU A 200 -15.87 1.53 -5.71
CA LEU A 200 -16.46 2.40 -6.74
C LEU A 200 -15.41 3.30 -7.43
N ALA A 201 -14.28 3.59 -6.76
CA ALA A 201 -13.17 4.31 -7.36
C ALA A 201 -12.58 3.58 -8.58
N ARG A 202 -12.71 2.25 -8.67
CA ARG A 202 -12.24 1.47 -9.84
C ARG A 202 -12.94 1.90 -11.13
N LEU A 203 -14.22 2.29 -11.06
CA LEU A 203 -14.95 2.75 -12.24
C LEU A 203 -14.30 4.02 -12.83
N VAL A 204 -13.90 4.94 -11.96
CA VAL A 204 -13.17 6.16 -12.35
C VAL A 204 -11.80 5.81 -12.92
N VAL A 205 -11.07 4.88 -12.28
CA VAL A 205 -9.76 4.40 -12.76
C VAL A 205 -9.85 3.79 -14.16
N ILE A 206 -10.83 2.92 -14.40
CA ILE A 206 -11.06 2.29 -15.70
C ILE A 206 -11.38 3.36 -16.75
N TRP A 207 -12.27 4.30 -16.42
CA TRP A 207 -12.65 5.39 -17.32
C TRP A 207 -11.43 6.23 -17.73
N LEU A 208 -10.59 6.64 -16.77
CA LEU A 208 -9.36 7.38 -17.03
C LEU A 208 -8.39 6.58 -17.91
N ALA A 209 -8.15 5.30 -17.59
CA ALA A 209 -7.24 4.45 -18.34
C ALA A 209 -7.69 4.23 -19.80
N LEU A 210 -9.00 4.09 -20.03
CA LEU A 210 -9.57 3.98 -21.37
C LEU A 210 -9.49 5.30 -22.15
N ALA A 211 -9.75 6.44 -21.50
CA ALA A 211 -9.67 7.76 -22.11
C ALA A 211 -8.25 8.05 -22.63
N GLU A 212 -7.22 7.76 -21.84
CA GLU A 212 -5.83 7.95 -22.24
C GLU A 212 -5.43 7.02 -23.39
N ARG A 213 -5.84 5.74 -23.35
CA ARG A 213 -5.59 4.79 -24.44
C ARG A 213 -6.19 5.26 -25.77
N ALA A 214 -7.42 5.79 -25.74
CA ALA A 214 -8.08 6.31 -26.92
C ALA A 214 -7.36 7.54 -27.51
N GLN A 215 -6.79 8.40 -26.66
CA GLN A 215 -5.99 9.54 -27.09
C GLN A 215 -4.67 9.08 -27.74
N THR A 216 -3.94 8.15 -27.13
CA THR A 216 -2.69 7.60 -27.70
C THR A 216 -2.92 6.93 -29.05
N GLN A 217 -4.03 6.21 -29.24
CA GLN A 217 -4.35 5.61 -30.53
C GLN A 217 -4.62 6.68 -31.59
N ARG A 218 -5.35 7.75 -31.27
CA ARG A 218 -5.64 8.85 -32.20
C ARG A 218 -4.41 9.66 -32.61
N SER A 219 -3.37 9.74 -31.79
CA SER A 219 -2.12 10.45 -32.15
C SER A 219 -1.21 9.66 -33.09
N ILE A 220 -1.44 8.35 -33.25
CA ILE A 220 -0.63 7.47 -34.11
C ILE A 220 -1.19 7.41 -35.54
N PHE A 221 -2.47 7.75 -35.73
CA PHE A 221 -3.14 7.84 -37.03
C PHE A 221 -3.25 9.29 -37.50
#